data_AF-A0A8C6Q8W7-F1
#
_entry.id   AF-A0A8C6Q8W7-F1
#
_cell.length_a   1.000
_cell.length_b   1.000
_cell.length_c   1.000
_cell.angle_alpha   90.00
_cell.angle_beta   90.00
_cell.angle_gamma   90.00
#
_symmetry.space_group_name_H-M   'P 1'
#
loop_
_entity.id
_entity.type
_entity.pdbx_description
1 polymer ?
#
loop_
_entity_poly.entity_id
_entity_poly.type
_entity_poly.pdbx_seq_one_letter_code
_entity_poly.pdbx_strand_id
1 'polypeptide(L)'
;LAYYESHCNTTMQTLLKDGSTDYGIFQINSFTWCRRSRLHLTHQKNHCHVACSALVTDGLTDAILWAKKIVKEMQGMNYWQRWKKNCEGKDMSEWKRGCEVF
;
A
#
# COMPACT_ATOMS: atom_id res chain seq x y z
N LEU A 1 1.30 6.12 -8.03
CA LEU A 1 1.28 5.50 -6.68
C LEU A 1 2.44 4.50 -6.52
N ALA A 2 2.35 3.31 -7.12
CA ALA A 2 3.29 2.21 -6.91
C ALA A 2 4.76 2.62 -7.07
N TYR A 3 5.09 3.35 -8.14
CA TYR A 3 6.45 3.83 -8.37
C TYR A 3 6.97 4.73 -7.22
N TYR A 4 6.17 5.67 -6.74
CA TYR A 4 6.60 6.60 -5.69
C TYR A 4 6.65 5.95 -4.29
N GLU A 5 5.86 4.89 -4.07
CA GLU A 5 5.86 4.17 -2.80
C GLU A 5 7.00 3.16 -2.72
N SER A 6 7.18 2.33 -3.75
CA SER A 6 8.05 1.15 -3.69
C SER A 6 8.97 1.00 -4.89
N HIS A 7 8.96 1.93 -5.85
CA HIS A 7 9.60 1.74 -7.17
C HIS A 7 9.13 0.46 -7.87
N CYS A 8 7.82 0.14 -7.71
CA CYS A 8 7.19 -1.07 -8.24
C CYS A 8 7.73 -2.40 -7.66
N ASN A 9 8.48 -2.35 -6.56
CA ASN A 9 8.97 -3.54 -5.87
C ASN A 9 7.87 -4.15 -4.99
N THR A 10 7.37 -5.33 -5.36
CA THR A 10 6.32 -6.08 -4.67
C THR A 10 6.74 -6.63 -3.32
N THR A 11 8.05 -6.79 -3.08
CA THR A 11 8.58 -7.34 -1.84
C THR A 11 9.16 -6.27 -0.90
N MET A 12 8.99 -5.00 -1.23
CA MET A 12 9.52 -3.88 -0.45
C MET A 12 8.93 -3.87 0.97
N GLN A 13 9.80 -3.70 1.97
CA GLN A 13 9.41 -3.52 3.36
C GLN A 13 10.16 -2.33 3.95
N THR A 14 9.43 -1.34 4.45
CA THR A 14 10.02 -0.13 5.02
C THR A 14 9.69 -0.05 6.51
N LEU A 15 10.71 -0.16 7.36
CA LEU A 15 10.56 0.06 8.80
C LEU A 15 10.48 1.57 9.08
N LEU A 16 9.42 1.99 9.78
CA LEU A 16 9.20 3.38 10.16
C LEU A 16 9.74 3.65 11.58
N LYS A 17 9.93 4.94 11.89
CA LYS A 17 10.46 5.38 13.19
C LYS A 17 9.55 5.02 14.38
N ASP A 18 8.26 4.86 14.14
CA ASP A 18 7.28 4.45 15.15
C ASP A 18 7.25 2.93 15.40
N GLY A 19 8.12 2.18 14.73
CA GLY A 19 8.21 0.72 14.84
C GLY A 19 7.20 -0.04 13.97
N SER A 20 6.31 0.66 13.25
CA SER A 20 5.46 0.05 12.25
C SER A 20 6.24 -0.22 10.95
N THR A 21 5.69 -1.04 10.06
CA THR A 21 6.33 -1.37 8.79
C THR A 21 5.31 -1.20 7.66
N ASP A 22 5.76 -0.65 6.55
CA ASP A 22 4.98 -0.57 5.31
C ASP A 22 5.35 -1.72 4.38
N TYR A 23 4.34 -2.37 3.80
CA TYR A 23 4.51 -3.61 3.05
C TYR A 23 4.11 -3.48 1.58
N GLY A 24 4.94 -4.08 0.74
CA GLY A 24 4.68 -4.39 -0.65
C GLY A 24 4.60 -3.19 -1.58
N ILE A 25 4.06 -3.43 -2.77
CA ILE A 25 4.04 -2.46 -3.87
C ILE A 25 3.34 -1.13 -3.52
N PHE A 26 2.35 -1.17 -2.62
CA PHE A 26 1.57 -0.01 -2.20
C PHE A 26 1.94 0.52 -0.80
N GLN A 27 2.97 -0.03 -0.16
CA GLN A 27 3.44 0.42 1.16
C GLN A 27 2.29 0.53 2.19
N ILE A 28 1.57 -0.58 2.38
CA ILE A 28 0.44 -0.66 3.30
C ILE A 28 0.97 -0.91 4.72
N ASN A 29 0.55 -0.07 5.67
CA ASN A 29 1.14 0.00 7.00
C ASN A 29 0.57 -1.05 7.98
N SER A 30 1.44 -1.67 8.79
CA SER A 30 1.07 -2.70 9.77
C SER A 30 0.44 -2.19 11.07
N PHE A 31 0.47 -0.89 11.34
CA PHE A 31 -0.22 -0.35 12.52
C PHE A 31 -1.74 -0.32 12.30
N THR A 32 -2.13 0.10 11.09
CA THR A 32 -3.53 0.39 10.75
C THR A 32 -4.18 -0.74 9.95
N TRP A 33 -3.50 -1.27 8.93
CA TRP A 33 -4.18 -2.03 7.88
C TRP A 33 -3.96 -3.54 7.97
N CYS A 34 -2.74 -4.01 8.20
CA CYS A 34 -2.42 -5.44 8.27
C CYS A 34 -1.72 -5.81 9.59
N ARG A 35 -1.66 -7.10 9.95
CA ARG A 35 -0.95 -7.57 11.15
C ARG A 35 0.28 -8.42 10.83
N ARG A 36 1.43 -8.14 11.45
CA ARG A 36 2.68 -8.89 11.25
C ARG A 36 2.75 -10.22 12.04
N SER A 37 2.22 -10.28 13.26
CA SER A 37 2.03 -11.54 14.02
C SER A 37 1.02 -11.36 15.16
N ARG A 38 0.49 -12.46 15.71
CA ARG A 38 -0.42 -12.46 16.88
C ARG A 38 0.23 -11.98 18.18
N LEU A 39 1.57 -11.85 18.23
CA LEU A 39 2.29 -11.93 19.50
C LEU A 39 2.82 -10.62 20.09
N HIS A 40 2.73 -9.46 19.42
CA HIS A 40 3.49 -8.31 19.92
C HIS A 40 2.87 -6.93 20.01
N LEU A 41 1.61 -6.66 19.66
CA LEU A 41 1.07 -5.31 19.85
C LEU A 41 -0.43 -5.33 20.16
N THR A 42 -0.78 -5.03 21.42
CA THR A 42 -2.15 -4.90 21.96
C THR A 42 -2.97 -3.73 21.37
N HIS A 43 -2.46 -3.03 20.33
CA HIS A 43 -3.04 -1.79 19.82
C HIS A 43 -3.12 -1.68 18.29
N GLN A 44 -2.87 -2.75 17.51
CA GLN A 44 -3.06 -2.69 16.05
C GLN A 44 -4.55 -2.78 15.68
N LYS A 45 -5.04 -1.82 14.88
CA LYS A 45 -6.45 -1.76 14.47
C LYS A 45 -6.81 -2.83 13.42
N ASN A 46 -5.81 -3.26 12.63
CA ASN A 46 -5.90 -4.31 11.60
C ASN A 46 -7.21 -4.26 10.80
N HIS A 47 -7.51 -3.12 10.19
CA HIS A 47 -8.75 -2.90 9.47
C HIS A 47 -8.96 -3.89 8.31
N CYS A 48 -7.90 -4.44 7.71
CA CYS A 48 -8.01 -5.46 6.66
C CYS A 48 -8.13 -6.89 7.21
N HIS A 49 -7.97 -7.13 8.51
CA HIS A 49 -7.97 -8.47 9.10
C HIS A 49 -7.03 -9.49 8.41
N VAL A 50 -5.91 -9.01 7.85
CA VAL A 50 -4.99 -9.83 7.02
C VAL A 50 -3.58 -9.85 7.61
N ALA A 51 -2.82 -10.89 7.28
CA ALA A 51 -1.38 -10.93 7.58
C ALA A 51 -0.62 -10.02 6.60
N CYS A 52 0.30 -9.18 7.11
CA CYS A 52 1.11 -8.32 6.25
C CYS A 52 1.98 -9.09 5.25
N SER A 53 2.32 -10.35 5.55
CA SER A 53 3.05 -11.22 4.63
C SER A 53 2.29 -11.50 3.33
N ALA A 54 0.96 -11.46 3.34
CA ALA A 54 0.15 -11.62 2.13
C ALA A 54 0.29 -10.42 1.15
N LEU A 55 0.85 -9.29 1.61
CA LEU A 55 1.08 -8.11 0.78
C LEU A 55 2.47 -8.11 0.12
N VAL A 56 3.33 -9.06 0.52
CA VAL A 56 4.72 -9.21 0.05
C VAL A 56 4.77 -10.50 -0.77
N THR A 57 4.15 -10.49 -1.94
CA THR A 57 4.13 -11.63 -2.86
C THR A 57 4.33 -11.15 -4.29
N ASP A 58 4.73 -12.05 -5.19
CA ASP A 58 4.82 -11.73 -6.62
C ASP A 58 3.44 -11.46 -7.24
N GLY A 59 2.38 -12.00 -6.63
CA GLY A 59 1.01 -11.74 -7.02
C GLY A 59 0.49 -10.39 -6.52
N LEU A 60 -0.20 -9.65 -7.38
CA LEU A 60 -0.79 -8.36 -7.02
C LEU A 60 -2.22 -8.45 -6.50
N THR A 61 -2.86 -9.62 -6.57
CA THR A 61 -4.29 -9.80 -6.27
C THR A 61 -4.66 -9.29 -4.87
N ASP A 62 -3.95 -9.75 -3.85
CA ASP A 62 -4.21 -9.34 -2.47
C ASP A 62 -3.87 -7.86 -2.25
N ALA A 63 -2.72 -7.40 -2.76
CA ALA A 63 -2.33 -5.99 -2.68
C ALA A 63 -3.38 -5.06 -3.30
N ILE A 64 -3.95 -5.42 -4.45
CA ILE A 64 -5.01 -4.66 -5.14
C ILE A 64 -6.31 -4.70 -4.34
N LEU A 65 -6.72 -5.86 -3.82
CA LEU A 65 -7.92 -6.00 -3.01
C LEU A 65 -7.88 -5.08 -1.79
N TRP A 66 -6.77 -5.06 -1.07
CA TRP A 66 -6.62 -4.24 0.12
C TRP A 66 -6.45 -2.76 -0.19
N ALA A 67 -5.75 -2.40 -1.28
CA ALA A 67 -5.71 -1.02 -1.75
C ALA A 67 -7.12 -0.48 -2.06
N LYS A 68 -7.99 -1.28 -2.71
CA LYS A 68 -9.40 -0.91 -2.94
C LYS A 68 -10.16 -0.66 -1.64
N LYS A 69 -9.95 -1.49 -0.61
CA LYS A 69 -10.56 -1.30 0.71
C LYS A 69 -10.11 0.02 1.34
N ILE A 70 -8.81 0.30 1.33
CA ILE A 70 -8.24 1.55 1.85
C ILE A 70 -8.83 2.76 1.12
N VAL A 71 -8.89 2.73 -0.21
CA VAL A 71 -9.47 3.81 -1.02
C VAL A 71 -10.93 4.08 -0.62
N LYS A 72 -11.72 3.02 -0.39
CA LYS A 72 -13.11 3.14 0.04
C LYS A 72 -13.22 3.77 1.44
N GLU A 73 -12.46 3.30 2.41
CA GLU A 73 -12.51 3.79 3.79
C GLU A 73 -11.96 5.21 3.93
N MET A 74 -10.96 5.57 3.14
CA MET A 74 -10.29 6.87 3.16
C MET A 74 -10.90 7.90 2.21
N GLN A 75 -12.04 7.56 1.59
CA GLN A 75 -12.76 8.41 0.62
C GLN A 75 -11.85 8.92 -0.50
N GLY A 76 -11.13 7.99 -1.13
CA GLY A 76 -10.16 8.27 -2.19
C GLY A 76 -8.74 7.85 -1.80
N MET A 77 -7.76 8.42 -2.48
CA MET A 77 -6.34 8.05 -2.35
C MET A 77 -5.64 8.72 -1.15
N ASN A 78 -6.43 9.18 -0.16
CA ASN A 78 -5.96 10.09 0.88
C ASN A 78 -4.90 9.50 1.83
N TYR A 79 -4.85 8.18 1.92
CA TYR A 79 -3.88 7.45 2.73
C TYR A 79 -2.44 7.63 2.24
N TRP A 80 -2.23 7.66 0.92
CA TRP A 80 -0.88 7.69 0.33
C TRP A 80 -0.36 9.12 0.16
N GLN A 81 0.42 9.60 1.12
CA GLN A 81 1.00 10.95 1.07
C GLN A 81 1.93 11.15 -0.14
N ARG A 82 2.68 10.12 -0.56
CA ARG A 82 3.52 10.23 -1.76
C ARG A 82 2.69 10.31 -3.03
N TRP A 83 1.51 9.69 -3.08
CA TRP A 83 0.57 9.89 -4.19
C TRP A 83 0.04 11.33 -4.20
N LYS A 84 -0.36 11.88 -3.06
CA LYS A 84 -0.81 13.29 -2.99
C LYS A 84 0.24 14.24 -3.55
N LYS A 85 1.48 14.13 -3.05
CA LYS A 85 2.59 15.00 -3.45
C LYS A 85 2.93 14.89 -4.94
N ASN A 86 2.89 13.68 -5.50
CA ASN A 86 3.47 13.42 -6.81
C ASN A 86 2.46 13.19 -7.93
N CYS A 87 1.20 12.88 -7.60
CA CYS A 87 0.20 12.41 -8.57
C CYS A 87 -1.10 13.23 -8.55
N GLU A 88 -1.53 13.71 -7.39
CA GLU A 88 -2.80 14.44 -7.27
C GLU A 88 -2.78 15.74 -8.08
N GLY A 89 -3.85 15.97 -8.85
CA GLY A 89 -4.01 17.17 -9.70
C GLY A 89 -3.07 17.26 -10.91
N LYS A 90 -2.28 16.22 -11.20
CA LYS A 90 -1.35 16.19 -12.33
C LYS A 90 -1.83 15.27 -13.45
N ASP A 91 -1.38 15.54 -14.68
CA ASP A 91 -1.63 14.64 -15.79
C ASP A 91 -0.82 13.34 -15.63
N MET A 92 -1.53 12.21 -15.59
CA MET A 92 -0.97 10.88 -15.43
C MET A 92 -0.85 10.12 -16.77
N SER A 93 -1.14 10.76 -17.91
CA SER A 93 -1.09 10.17 -19.25
C SER A 93 0.26 9.50 -19.55
N GLU A 94 1.37 10.10 -19.09
CA GLU A 94 2.72 9.56 -19.26
C GLU A 94 2.90 8.15 -18.68
N TRP A 95 2.27 7.84 -17.55
CA TRP A 95 2.38 6.53 -16.89
C TRP A 95 1.80 5.37 -17.72
N LYS A 96 1.00 5.68 -18.74
CA LYS A 96 0.38 4.70 -19.65
C LYS A 96 0.87 4.86 -21.09
N ARG A 97 1.80 5.79 -21.35
CA ARG A 97 2.29 6.07 -22.69
C ARG A 97 3.05 4.86 -23.24
N GLY A 98 2.59 4.34 -24.37
CA GLY A 98 3.19 3.16 -25.02
C GLY A 98 2.79 1.82 -24.39
N CYS A 99 1.87 1.82 -23.41
CA CYS A 99 1.29 0.59 -22.89
C CYS A 99 0.01 0.25 -23.67
N GLU A 100 -0.14 -0.99 -24.11
CA GLU A 100 -1.42 -1.51 -24.60
C GLU A 100 -2.31 -1.84 -23.40
N VAL A 101 -3.24 -0.95 -23.09
CA VAL A 101 -4.21 -1.10 -21.99
C VAL A 101 -5.60 -1.12 -22.61
N PHE A 102 -6.25 -2.28 -22.58
CA PHE A 102 -7.62 -2.49 -23.07
C PHE A 102 -8.66 -2.18 -21.98
#